data_AF-A0A2G8KMT9-F1
#
_entry.id   AF-A0A2G8KMT9-F1
#
_cell.length_a   1.000
_cell.length_b   1.000
_cell.length_c   1.000
_cell.angle_alpha   90.00
_cell.angle_beta   90.00
_cell.angle_gamma   90.00
#
_symmetry.space_group_name_H-M   'P 1'
#
loop_
_entity.id
_entity.type
_entity.pdbx_description
1 polymer ?
#
loop_
_entity_poly.entity_id
_entity_poly.type
_entity_poly.pdbx_seq_one_letter_code
_entity_poly.pdbx_strand_id
1 'polypeptide(L)'
;MHVVKTQFIFTTPYIKWLTEPKFVFRVQRGRDKSNTRIYQKPTFSTASSQKARFRTKLWVADWEPKYSTGGALQLSGLAAANFVIYYNAIPKTGCRSIARAAAFLSATQAMDTRFKLTILPEDILFNEGLIRQYVRQVHPPAIIGGHAIFVPFSAPQAYSSSIPVKYVNVLRDPLDRLISHYYFEQNGDSVHQASFFTVGTKMSLDDCLHDEVCKNKSYDKILKRTINQLCGARPHCGTLSRRAMLTAKRNVNHYTVIGLTEKLNTTVLLLERMFPSMMTGLHSHFRKTEVASLKKFKTLDKLAPSPATLEILRRDLAFEYEVYDDVKRKFDQLKAEMGL
;
A
#
# COMPACT_ATOMS: atom_id res chain seq x y z
N MET A 1 -19.85 51.00 -14.02
CA MET A 1 -19.16 50.28 -12.91
C MET A 1 -19.84 48.93 -12.73
N HIS A 2 -19.27 47.88 -13.32
CA HIS A 2 -19.79 46.52 -13.24
C HIS A 2 -18.81 45.65 -12.44
N VAL A 3 -19.30 45.08 -11.34
CA VAL A 3 -18.59 44.04 -10.58
C VAL A 3 -18.94 42.70 -11.20
N VAL A 4 -18.00 42.14 -11.97
CA VAL A 4 -18.07 40.77 -12.51
C VAL A 4 -17.56 39.82 -11.43
N LYS A 5 -18.45 38.97 -10.91
CA LYS A 5 -18.06 37.78 -10.14
C LYS A 5 -17.67 36.68 -11.12
N THR A 6 -16.37 36.43 -11.23
CA THR A 6 -15.82 35.34 -12.03
C THR A 6 -16.05 34.00 -11.31
N GLN A 7 -17.06 33.25 -11.72
CA GLN A 7 -17.13 31.80 -11.50
C GLN A 7 -16.24 31.13 -12.56
N PHE A 8 -15.20 30.42 -12.13
CA PHE A 8 -14.50 29.50 -13.03
C PHE A 8 -15.34 28.23 -13.19
N ILE A 9 -15.97 28.12 -14.35
CA ILE A 9 -16.52 26.89 -14.90
C ILE A 9 -15.36 26.15 -15.56
N PHE A 10 -15.00 24.98 -15.04
CA PHE A 10 -14.27 23.97 -15.83
C PHE A 10 -15.22 22.80 -16.10
N THR A 11 -15.76 22.79 -17.30
CA THR A 11 -16.36 21.63 -17.96
C THR A 11 -15.26 20.82 -18.65
N THR A 12 -15.05 19.57 -18.24
CA THR A 12 -14.66 18.45 -19.12
C THR A 12 -14.81 17.11 -18.37
N PRO A 13 -15.06 15.98 -19.08
CA PRO A 13 -15.93 14.91 -18.58
C PRO A 13 -15.18 13.65 -18.11
N TYR A 14 -15.95 12.77 -17.44
CA TYR A 14 -15.67 11.36 -17.09
C TYR A 14 -14.76 11.05 -15.89
N ILE A 15 -15.35 11.18 -14.70
CA ILE A 15 -15.07 10.31 -13.55
C ILE A 15 -16.26 9.34 -13.43
N LYS A 16 -16.01 8.07 -13.68
CA LYS A 16 -16.89 6.97 -13.29
C LYS A 16 -15.96 5.92 -12.76
N TRP A 17 -16.05 5.55 -11.48
CA TRP A 17 -15.76 4.22 -10.92
C TRP A 17 -15.91 4.34 -9.40
N LEU A 18 -17.15 4.21 -8.93
CA LEU A 18 -17.60 3.64 -7.64
C LEU A 18 -19.15 3.70 -7.62
N THR A 19 -19.79 2.59 -7.21
CA THR A 19 -21.26 2.32 -7.02
C THR A 19 -22.06 2.03 -8.32
N GLU A 20 -22.91 0.99 -8.54
CA GLU A 20 -23.57 -0.13 -7.82
C GLU A 20 -24.02 -1.21 -8.86
N PRO A 21 -24.48 -2.43 -8.47
CA PRO A 21 -25.28 -3.27 -9.37
C PRO A 21 -26.61 -2.58 -9.74
N LYS A 22 -26.93 -2.53 -11.03
CA LYS A 22 -28.16 -1.91 -11.56
C LYS A 22 -29.41 -2.62 -11.02
N PHE A 23 -30.24 -1.91 -10.25
CA PHE A 23 -31.67 -2.22 -10.16
C PHE A 23 -32.39 -1.62 -11.37
N VAL A 24 -33.16 -2.44 -12.09
CA VAL A 24 -34.10 -1.99 -13.12
C VAL A 24 -35.40 -1.63 -12.42
N PHE A 25 -35.73 -0.33 -12.35
CA PHE A 25 -37.08 0.10 -11.99
C PHE A 25 -37.93 0.20 -13.25
N ARG A 26 -38.95 -0.65 -13.33
CA ARG A 26 -40.04 -0.54 -14.30
C ARG A 26 -40.96 0.59 -13.84
N VAL A 27 -40.86 1.76 -14.43
CA VAL A 27 -41.84 2.84 -14.23
C VAL A 27 -43.11 2.46 -15.01
N GLN A 28 -44.15 2.02 -14.31
CA GLN A 28 -45.50 2.07 -14.85
C GLN A 28 -45.92 3.54 -14.96
N ARG A 29 -46.32 3.96 -16.15
CA ARG A 29 -46.93 5.28 -16.38
C ARG A 29 -48.28 5.32 -15.65
N GLY A 30 -48.39 6.15 -14.62
CA GLY A 30 -49.66 6.64 -14.09
C GLY A 30 -49.72 8.14 -14.31
N ARG A 31 -50.70 8.62 -15.08
CA ARG A 31 -51.13 10.03 -15.06
C ARG A 31 -51.87 10.25 -13.74
N ASP A 32 -51.56 11.31 -12.98
CA ASP A 32 -52.59 12.32 -12.70
C ASP A 32 -52.01 13.64 -12.20
N LYS A 33 -52.83 14.68 -12.43
CA LYS A 33 -52.65 16.11 -12.23
C LYS A 33 -52.79 16.49 -10.76
N SER A 34 -51.99 17.45 -10.29
CA SER A 34 -52.45 18.69 -9.65
C SER A 34 -51.35 19.32 -8.79
N ASN A 35 -51.46 20.64 -8.72
CA ASN A 35 -50.52 21.64 -8.26
C ASN A 35 -50.83 21.99 -6.79
N THR A 36 -49.86 21.99 -5.87
CA THR A 36 -49.83 22.93 -4.71
C THR A 36 -48.57 22.78 -3.85
N ARG A 37 -47.96 23.93 -3.53
CA ARG A 37 -46.96 24.12 -2.47
C ARG A 37 -47.61 23.95 -1.10
N ILE A 38 -47.03 23.15 -0.23
CA ILE A 38 -47.20 23.28 1.23
C ILE A 38 -45.83 23.06 1.90
N TYR A 39 -45.38 24.09 2.62
CA TYR A 39 -44.31 24.01 3.61
C TYR A 39 -44.80 23.19 4.79
N GLN A 40 -44.18 22.04 5.08
CA GLN A 40 -44.31 21.36 6.37
C GLN A 40 -42.94 20.84 6.80
N LYS A 41 -42.46 21.34 7.94
CA LYS A 41 -41.40 20.71 8.74
C LYS A 41 -41.96 19.44 9.39
N PRO A 42 -41.18 18.36 9.47
CA PRO A 42 -41.29 17.44 10.59
C PRO A 42 -39.90 17.23 11.23
N THR A 43 -39.69 17.68 12.48
CA THR A 43 -39.87 16.91 13.73
C THR A 43 -38.96 15.66 13.81
N PHE A 44 -37.98 15.74 14.71
CA PHE A 44 -37.25 14.59 15.23
C PHE A 44 -38.18 13.81 16.16
N SER A 45 -38.41 12.53 15.87
CA SER A 45 -38.87 11.55 16.85
C SER A 45 -37.91 10.36 16.86
N THR A 46 -37.46 10.01 18.06
CA THR A 46 -36.67 8.82 18.36
C THR A 46 -37.60 7.70 18.80
N ALA A 47 -37.65 6.58 18.07
CA ALA A 47 -37.85 5.26 18.66
C ALA A 47 -37.70 4.09 17.66
N SER A 48 -37.03 3.05 18.15
CA SER A 48 -37.16 1.62 17.82
C SER A 48 -36.51 1.08 16.54
N SER A 49 -35.30 0.55 16.76
CA SER A 49 -34.88 -0.81 16.42
C SER A 49 -35.37 -1.43 15.11
N GLN A 50 -34.56 -1.28 14.05
CA GLN A 50 -34.23 -2.41 13.18
C GLN A 50 -32.71 -2.46 13.00
N LYS A 51 -32.11 -3.56 13.47
CA LYS A 51 -30.69 -3.89 13.30
C LYS A 51 -30.42 -4.07 11.80
N ALA A 52 -30.09 -2.99 11.10
CA ALA A 52 -29.50 -3.08 9.78
C ALA A 52 -28.07 -3.62 9.93
N ARG A 53 -27.91 -4.93 9.66
CA ARG A 53 -26.61 -5.57 9.46
C ARG A 53 -25.98 -4.95 8.21
N PHE A 54 -25.20 -3.89 8.40
CA PHE A 54 -24.32 -3.36 7.37
C PHE A 54 -23.10 -4.27 7.26
N ARG A 55 -23.08 -5.13 6.23
CA ARG A 55 -21.87 -5.83 5.79
C ARG A 55 -20.95 -4.83 5.11
N THR A 56 -20.04 -4.24 5.87
CA THR A 56 -18.83 -3.62 5.33
C THR A 56 -17.99 -4.73 4.69
N LYS A 57 -17.88 -4.72 3.35
CA LYS A 57 -16.91 -5.55 2.63
C LYS A 57 -15.51 -5.01 2.91
N LEU A 58 -14.96 -5.36 4.07
CA LEU A 58 -13.51 -5.38 4.29
C LEU A 58 -12.90 -6.50 3.45
N TRP A 59 -11.69 -6.24 2.95
CA TRP A 59 -10.85 -7.02 2.04
C TRP A 59 -10.39 -8.41 2.54
N VAL A 60 -11.29 -9.20 3.14
CA VAL A 60 -11.03 -10.57 3.64
C VAL A 60 -11.88 -11.63 2.91
N ALA A 61 -12.90 -11.25 2.16
CA ALA A 61 -13.78 -12.20 1.48
C ALA A 61 -13.21 -12.60 0.11
N ASP A 62 -12.33 -13.61 0.08
CA ASP A 62 -12.28 -14.65 -0.96
C ASP A 62 -11.35 -15.83 -0.53
N TRP A 63 -11.30 -16.11 0.77
CA TRP A 63 -10.61 -17.30 1.27
C TRP A 63 -11.30 -17.81 2.54
N GLU A 64 -12.18 -18.80 2.39
CA GLU A 64 -12.63 -19.65 3.50
C GLU A 64 -11.70 -20.87 3.57
N PRO A 65 -10.81 -20.99 4.59
CA PRO A 65 -10.12 -22.24 4.84
C PRO A 65 -11.06 -23.20 5.58
N LYS A 66 -11.42 -24.31 4.94
CA LYS A 66 -11.98 -25.46 5.64
C LYS A 66 -10.86 -26.28 6.27
N TYR A 67 -10.38 -25.98 7.49
CA TYR A 67 -9.54 -26.96 8.23
C TYR A 67 -9.68 -26.90 9.75
N SER A 68 -9.55 -28.10 10.30
CA SER A 68 -9.72 -28.58 11.67
C SER A 68 -8.73 -27.99 12.67
N THR A 69 -9.24 -27.74 13.88
CA THR A 69 -8.51 -27.34 15.08
C THR A 69 -7.46 -28.37 15.46
N GLY A 70 -6.18 -28.05 15.25
CA GLY A 70 -5.05 -28.85 15.73
C GLY A 70 -3.99 -27.96 16.36
N GLY A 71 -3.85 -28.04 17.69
CA GLY A 71 -2.70 -27.57 18.47
C GLY A 71 -2.61 -26.06 18.72
N ALA A 72 -3.24 -25.57 19.80
CA ALA A 72 -2.97 -24.24 20.33
C ALA A 72 -1.58 -24.22 20.97
N LEU A 73 -0.61 -23.53 20.36
CA LEU A 73 0.66 -23.21 21.01
C LEU A 73 0.40 -22.11 22.05
N GLN A 74 0.64 -22.41 23.32
CA GLN A 74 0.35 -21.54 24.45
C GLN A 74 1.33 -20.35 24.50
N LEU A 75 0.84 -19.11 24.27
CA LEU A 75 1.62 -17.87 24.28
C LEU A 75 1.64 -17.17 25.64
N SER A 76 1.82 -17.93 26.71
CA SER A 76 1.97 -17.36 28.06
C SER A 76 3.39 -16.84 28.24
N GLY A 77 3.64 -15.53 28.00
CA GLY A 77 4.90 -14.90 28.40
C GLY A 77 5.35 -13.65 27.63
N LEU A 78 4.76 -13.32 26.48
CA LEU A 78 5.10 -12.08 25.76
C LEU A 78 4.21 -10.94 26.24
N ALA A 79 4.81 -9.85 26.73
CA ALA A 79 4.08 -8.62 27.04
C ALA A 79 3.27 -8.15 25.81
N ALA A 80 2.03 -7.71 26.05
CA ALA A 80 1.16 -7.23 24.99
C ALA A 80 1.82 -6.07 24.21
N ALA A 81 1.82 -6.15 22.89
CA ALA A 81 2.41 -5.11 22.05
C ALA A 81 1.63 -3.79 22.20
N ASN A 82 2.33 -2.70 22.48
CA ASN A 82 1.74 -1.37 22.63
C ASN A 82 2.29 -0.38 21.59
N PHE A 83 2.44 -0.83 20.35
CA PHE A 83 2.97 -0.03 19.23
C PHE A 83 2.23 -0.31 17.92
N VAL A 84 2.40 0.59 16.97
CA VAL A 84 1.89 0.47 15.61
C VAL A 84 3.05 0.23 14.66
N ILE A 85 2.92 -0.76 13.77
CA ILE A 85 3.84 -0.93 12.64
C ILE A 85 3.29 -0.15 11.45
N TYR A 86 4.07 0.81 10.98
CA TYR A 86 3.83 1.54 9.75
C TYR A 86 4.61 0.88 8.60
N TYR A 87 3.87 0.24 7.70
CA TYR A 87 4.41 -0.42 6.51
C TYR A 87 4.00 0.34 5.25
N ASN A 88 4.74 1.40 4.92
CA ASN A 88 4.57 2.15 3.67
C ASN A 88 5.21 1.39 2.49
N ALA A 89 4.58 0.29 2.13
CA ALA A 89 5.04 -0.67 1.13
C ALA A 89 5.34 0.00 -0.21
N ILE A 90 6.51 -0.30 -0.78
CA ILE A 90 6.83 0.07 -2.15
C ILE A 90 6.21 -0.95 -3.12
N PRO A 91 5.58 -0.52 -4.23
CA PRO A 91 5.04 -1.45 -5.22
C PRO A 91 6.10 -2.43 -5.75
N LYS A 92 5.66 -3.67 -6.02
CA LYS A 92 6.46 -4.72 -6.66
C LYS A 92 7.68 -5.22 -5.88
N THR A 93 7.64 -5.12 -4.55
CA THR A 93 8.67 -5.63 -3.64
C THR A 93 8.24 -6.87 -2.82
N GLY A 94 7.17 -7.55 -3.22
CA GLY A 94 6.65 -8.73 -2.51
C GLY A 94 5.70 -8.40 -1.35
N CYS A 95 5.27 -7.15 -1.21
CA CYS A 95 4.38 -6.67 -0.14
C CYS A 95 3.08 -7.48 0.01
N ARG A 96 2.49 -7.95 -1.08
CA ARG A 96 1.25 -8.75 -1.06
C ARG A 96 1.44 -10.14 -0.44
N SER A 97 2.59 -10.76 -0.66
CA SER A 97 2.92 -12.06 -0.03
C SER A 97 3.07 -11.91 1.48
N ILE A 98 3.76 -10.85 1.93
CA ILE A 98 3.92 -10.54 3.36
C ILE A 98 2.56 -10.17 3.98
N ALA A 99 1.78 -9.30 3.33
CA ALA A 99 0.47 -8.88 3.81
C ALA A 99 -0.49 -10.07 3.95
N ARG A 100 -0.46 -11.03 3.03
CA ARG A 100 -1.26 -12.26 3.12
C ARG A 100 -0.87 -13.10 4.35
N ALA A 101 0.43 -13.28 4.59
CA ALA A 101 0.90 -14.01 5.76
C ALA A 101 0.53 -13.30 7.08
N ALA A 102 0.64 -11.97 7.12
CA ALA A 102 0.22 -11.16 8.27
C ALA A 102 -1.30 -11.22 8.50
N ALA A 103 -2.11 -11.19 7.44
CA ALA A 103 -3.57 -11.31 7.51
C ALA A 103 -3.99 -12.68 8.06
N PHE A 104 -3.32 -13.76 7.63
CA PHE A 104 -3.55 -15.09 8.20
C PHE A 104 -3.23 -15.13 9.70
N LEU A 105 -2.10 -14.55 10.11
CA LEU A 105 -1.73 -14.48 11.53
C LEU A 105 -2.77 -13.73 12.37
N SER A 106 -3.27 -12.60 11.85
CA SER A 106 -4.28 -11.78 12.52
C SER A 106 -5.62 -12.52 12.67
N ALA A 107 -6.00 -13.36 11.70
CA ALA A 107 -7.29 -14.05 11.68
C ALA A 107 -7.34 -15.40 12.43
N THR A 108 -6.21 -16.10 12.58
CA THR A 108 -6.21 -17.51 13.02
C THR A 108 -6.07 -17.73 14.52
N GLN A 109 -5.77 -16.70 15.31
CA GLN A 109 -5.63 -16.86 16.76
C GLN A 109 -6.88 -16.33 17.46
N ALA A 110 -7.74 -17.27 17.85
CA ALA A 110 -9.06 -17.01 18.40
C ALA A 110 -8.98 -16.28 19.76
N MET A 111 -9.93 -15.36 19.95
CA MET A 111 -10.33 -14.62 21.17
C MET A 111 -9.72 -13.24 21.45
N ASP A 112 -8.58 -12.87 20.86
CA ASP A 112 -8.16 -11.46 20.78
C ASP A 112 -7.14 -11.32 19.64
N THR A 113 -7.45 -10.55 18.60
CA THR A 113 -6.54 -10.42 17.46
C THR A 113 -5.22 -9.84 17.95
N ARG A 114 -4.11 -10.59 17.88
CA ARG A 114 -2.76 -10.15 18.33
C ARG A 114 -2.38 -8.75 17.84
N PHE A 115 -2.93 -8.35 16.71
CA PHE A 115 -2.88 -7.00 16.20
C PHE A 115 -4.01 -6.79 15.19
N LYS A 116 -4.43 -5.53 15.03
CA LYS A 116 -5.31 -5.09 13.95
C LYS A 116 -4.51 -4.83 12.68
N LEU A 117 -4.91 -5.41 11.55
CA LEU A 117 -4.35 -5.08 10.23
C LEU A 117 -5.27 -4.09 9.51
N THR A 118 -4.75 -2.92 9.13
CA THR A 118 -5.50 -1.91 8.35
C THR A 118 -4.70 -1.44 7.14
N ILE A 119 -5.41 -0.94 6.13
CA ILE A 119 -4.83 -0.34 4.93
C ILE A 119 -5.17 1.14 4.94
N LEU A 120 -4.19 2.00 4.66
CA LEU A 120 -4.40 3.43 4.49
C LEU A 120 -5.33 3.69 3.30
N PRO A 121 -6.32 4.59 3.44
CA PRO A 121 -7.11 5.09 2.31
C PRO A 121 -6.22 5.66 1.19
N GLU A 122 -6.62 5.44 -0.07
CA GLU A 122 -5.82 5.84 -1.24
C GLU A 122 -5.63 7.36 -1.36
N ASP A 123 -6.64 8.12 -0.97
CA ASP A 123 -6.68 9.58 -1.00
C ASP A 123 -5.69 10.25 -0.02
N ILE A 124 -5.19 9.50 0.97
CA ILE A 124 -4.26 10.04 1.97
C ILE A 124 -2.81 9.60 1.77
N LEU A 125 -2.51 8.67 0.85
CA LEU A 125 -1.20 8.02 0.71
C LEU A 125 -0.02 8.99 0.49
N PHE A 126 -0.28 10.20 0.00
CA PHE A 126 0.70 11.23 -0.28
C PHE A 126 0.51 12.51 0.57
N ASN A 127 -0.33 12.45 1.61
CA ASN A 127 -0.60 13.58 2.51
C ASN A 127 -0.12 13.27 3.93
N GLU A 128 1.00 13.90 4.33
CA GLU A 128 1.61 13.68 5.64
C GLU A 128 0.64 13.97 6.81
N GLY A 129 -0.12 15.06 6.73
CA GLY A 129 -1.05 15.47 7.79
C GLY A 129 -2.18 14.46 8.00
N LEU A 130 -2.78 13.98 6.91
CA LEU A 130 -3.86 12.99 6.96
C LEU A 130 -3.35 11.62 7.40
N ILE A 131 -2.16 11.20 6.98
CA ILE A 131 -1.54 9.97 7.49
C ILE A 131 -1.30 10.07 9.00
N ARG A 132 -0.75 11.20 9.49
CA ARG A 132 -0.57 11.43 10.94
C ARG A 132 -1.88 11.35 11.69
N GLN A 133 -2.94 11.97 11.17
CA GLN A 133 -4.26 11.94 11.78
C GLN A 133 -4.82 10.51 11.84
N TYR A 134 -4.71 9.76 10.75
CA TYR A 134 -5.16 8.37 10.69
C TYR A 134 -4.41 7.49 11.71
N VAL A 135 -3.08 7.56 11.73
CA VAL A 135 -2.25 6.74 12.64
C VAL A 135 -2.54 7.05 14.11
N ARG A 136 -2.82 8.30 14.48
CA ARG A 136 -3.20 8.69 15.85
C ARG A 136 -4.51 8.07 16.34
N GLN A 137 -5.40 7.67 15.44
CA GLN A 137 -6.71 7.08 15.78
C GLN A 137 -6.65 5.54 15.86
N VAL A 138 -5.53 4.92 15.48
CA VAL A 138 -5.37 3.47 15.50
C VAL A 138 -4.91 3.02 16.87
N HIS A 139 -5.67 2.11 17.49
CA HIS A 139 -5.30 1.52 18.76
C HIS A 139 -4.24 0.43 18.55
N PRO A 140 -3.08 0.48 19.23
CA PRO A 140 -2.11 -0.60 19.21
C PRO A 140 -2.66 -1.85 19.95
N PRO A 141 -2.16 -3.05 19.64
CA PRO A 141 -1.20 -3.34 18.57
C PRO A 141 -1.84 -3.33 17.18
N ALA A 142 -1.17 -2.71 16.21
CA ALA A 142 -1.68 -2.66 14.84
C ALA A 142 -0.58 -2.64 13.78
N ILE A 143 -0.91 -3.11 12.59
CA ILE A 143 -0.12 -2.94 11.37
C ILE A 143 -0.95 -2.09 10.41
N ILE A 144 -0.38 -0.97 9.98
CA ILE A 144 -0.97 -0.08 8.99
C ILE A 144 -0.13 -0.21 7.71
N GLY A 145 -0.74 -0.74 6.66
CA GLY A 145 -0.12 -0.93 5.35
C GLY A 145 -0.62 0.04 4.29
N GLY A 146 0.16 0.25 3.23
CA GLY A 146 -0.30 0.98 2.04
C GLY A 146 0.86 1.49 1.20
N HIS A 147 0.59 1.87 -0.05
CA HIS A 147 1.59 2.49 -0.95
C HIS A 147 1.80 3.97 -0.64
N ALA A 148 2.12 4.28 0.62
CA ALA A 148 2.24 5.64 1.13
C ALA A 148 3.67 6.17 1.09
N ILE A 149 3.80 7.48 1.29
CA ILE A 149 5.07 8.16 1.54
C ILE A 149 5.56 7.94 2.98
N PHE A 150 6.86 8.13 3.21
CA PHE A 150 7.43 8.17 4.55
C PHE A 150 6.87 9.38 5.31
N VAL A 151 6.50 9.14 6.57
CA VAL A 151 6.01 10.15 7.51
C VAL A 151 6.79 10.02 8.81
N PRO A 152 7.51 11.07 9.27
CA PRO A 152 8.29 11.01 10.50
C PRO A 152 7.39 11.20 11.74
N PHE A 153 6.96 10.12 12.39
CA PHE A 153 6.13 10.12 13.60
C PHE A 153 6.91 10.46 14.88
N SER A 154 8.22 10.70 14.79
CA SER A 154 9.04 11.16 15.90
C SER A 154 8.43 12.41 16.54
N ALA A 155 8.04 12.30 17.82
CA ALA A 155 7.78 13.45 18.66
C ALA A 155 9.13 14.00 19.15
N PRO A 156 9.31 15.32 19.11
CA PRO A 156 9.18 16.03 20.38
C PRO A 156 8.47 17.38 20.23
N GLN A 157 7.42 17.58 21.03
CA GLN A 157 6.90 18.85 21.59
C GLN A 157 5.36 18.80 21.70
N ALA A 158 4.88 18.92 22.95
CA ALA A 158 3.52 19.21 23.43
C ALA A 158 2.58 18.08 23.88
N TYR A 159 2.65 16.81 23.42
CA TYR A 159 1.71 15.79 23.92
C TYR A 159 2.36 14.42 24.22
N SER A 160 2.40 14.11 25.52
CA SER A 160 2.89 12.88 26.17
C SER A 160 2.11 11.59 25.81
N SER A 161 1.27 11.60 24.77
CA SER A 161 0.35 10.51 24.41
C SER A 161 0.62 9.89 23.04
N SER A 162 1.81 10.10 22.46
CA SER A 162 2.13 9.57 21.12
C SER A 162 2.35 8.05 21.14
N ILE A 163 1.44 7.32 20.48
CA ILE A 163 1.54 5.88 20.20
C ILE A 163 2.91 5.58 19.56
N PRO A 164 3.73 4.66 20.09
CA PRO A 164 5.00 4.29 19.48
C PRO A 164 4.79 3.72 18.07
N VAL A 165 5.49 4.28 17.08
CA VAL A 165 5.45 3.78 15.69
C VAL A 165 6.77 3.11 15.33
N LYS A 166 6.68 1.88 14.83
CA LYS A 166 7.79 1.10 14.26
C LYS A 166 7.66 1.07 12.75
N TYR A 167 8.77 1.25 12.05
CA TYR A 167 8.77 1.38 10.60
C TYR A 167 9.29 0.09 9.98
N VAL A 168 8.55 -0.42 9.00
CA VAL A 168 8.94 -1.61 8.23
C VAL A 168 8.88 -1.28 6.74
N ASN A 169 9.83 -1.79 5.96
CA ASN A 169 9.71 -1.81 4.50
C ASN A 169 10.37 -3.03 3.87
N VAL A 170 10.21 -3.19 2.56
CA VAL A 170 10.94 -4.16 1.74
C VAL A 170 11.30 -3.49 0.43
N LEU A 171 12.60 -3.51 0.07
CA LEU A 171 13.09 -3.07 -1.22
C LEU A 171 13.38 -4.26 -2.13
N ARG A 172 13.51 -3.97 -3.43
CA ARG A 172 13.91 -4.92 -4.46
C ARG A 172 15.02 -4.28 -5.28
N ASP A 173 15.84 -5.09 -5.95
CA ASP A 173 16.76 -4.58 -6.97
C ASP A 173 16.03 -3.54 -7.86
N PRO A 174 16.58 -2.33 -8.01
CA PRO A 174 15.91 -1.23 -8.70
C PRO A 174 15.47 -1.55 -10.13
N LEU A 175 16.33 -2.21 -10.91
CA LEU A 175 16.05 -2.58 -12.30
C LEU A 175 14.92 -3.62 -12.35
N ASP A 176 15.05 -4.63 -11.52
CA ASP A 176 14.15 -5.77 -11.44
C ASP A 176 12.75 -5.36 -10.93
N ARG A 177 12.69 -4.35 -10.05
CA ARG A 177 11.47 -3.65 -9.63
C ARG A 177 10.85 -2.85 -10.77
N LEU A 178 11.65 -2.04 -11.47
CA LEU A 178 11.18 -1.18 -12.57
C LEU A 178 10.53 -2.02 -13.67
N ILE A 179 11.24 -3.06 -14.15
CA ILE A 179 10.72 -3.99 -15.16
C ILE A 179 9.43 -4.65 -14.66
N SER A 180 9.41 -5.11 -13.41
CA SER A 180 8.22 -5.77 -12.86
C SER A 180 7.02 -4.84 -12.72
N HIS A 181 7.24 -3.54 -12.46
CA HIS A 181 6.19 -2.54 -12.33
C HIS A 181 5.65 -2.12 -13.68
N TYR A 182 6.54 -1.85 -14.62
CA TYR A 182 6.17 -1.45 -15.98
C TYR A 182 5.25 -2.47 -16.65
N TYR A 183 5.65 -3.75 -16.68
CA TYR A 183 4.79 -4.79 -17.25
C TYR A 183 3.58 -5.12 -16.38
N PHE A 184 3.58 -4.78 -15.09
CA PHE A 184 2.40 -4.96 -14.25
C PHE A 184 1.29 -3.97 -14.61
N GLU A 185 1.62 -2.71 -14.90
CA GLU A 185 0.64 -1.73 -15.36
C GLU A 185 -0.02 -2.19 -16.68
N GLN A 186 0.74 -2.87 -17.55
CA GLN A 186 0.26 -3.33 -18.86
C GLN A 186 -0.44 -4.68 -18.88
N ASN A 187 -0.01 -5.63 -18.04
CA ASN A 187 -0.46 -7.03 -18.10
C ASN A 187 -1.11 -7.52 -16.81
N GLY A 188 -0.95 -6.79 -15.70
CA GLY A 188 -1.45 -7.21 -14.40
C GLY A 188 -0.75 -8.46 -13.85
N ASP A 189 -1.49 -9.23 -13.06
CA ASP A 189 -1.10 -10.54 -12.53
C ASP A 189 -2.31 -11.50 -12.53
N SER A 190 -2.18 -12.67 -11.91
CA SER A 190 -3.27 -13.66 -11.85
C SER A 190 -4.49 -13.22 -11.03
N VAL A 191 -4.46 -12.04 -10.40
CA VAL A 191 -5.53 -11.50 -9.55
C VAL A 191 -6.03 -10.16 -10.06
N HIS A 192 -5.13 -9.31 -10.54
CA HIS A 192 -5.41 -7.95 -10.98
C HIS A 192 -5.27 -7.88 -12.49
N GLN A 193 -6.31 -7.39 -13.13
CA GLN A 193 -6.23 -7.02 -14.54
C GLN A 193 -5.30 -5.82 -14.72
N ALA A 194 -4.76 -5.69 -15.93
CA ALA A 194 -3.98 -4.53 -16.32
C ALA A 194 -4.76 -3.22 -16.04
N SER A 195 -4.07 -2.24 -15.46
CA SER A 195 -4.62 -0.91 -15.27
C SER A 195 -4.52 -0.16 -16.61
N PHE A 196 -5.46 -0.39 -17.52
CA PHE A 196 -5.52 0.26 -18.83
C PHE A 196 -5.88 1.75 -18.75
N PHE A 197 -5.05 2.54 -18.08
CA PHE A 197 -5.09 3.98 -18.09
C PHE A 197 -3.68 4.51 -18.31
N THR A 198 -3.33 4.82 -19.56
CA THR A 198 -2.89 6.17 -19.99
C THR A 198 -1.92 6.24 -21.18
N VAL A 199 -1.53 5.14 -21.83
CA VAL A 199 -0.87 5.21 -23.15
C VAL A 199 -1.39 4.09 -24.04
N GLY A 200 -1.91 4.45 -25.22
CA GLY A 200 -2.37 3.50 -26.20
C GLY A 200 -1.24 2.53 -26.57
N THR A 201 -1.60 1.26 -26.74
CA THR A 201 -0.75 0.11 -27.05
C THR A 201 0.13 -0.42 -25.91
N LYS A 202 -0.02 -1.72 -25.66
CA LYS A 202 0.99 -2.49 -24.93
C LYS A 202 2.30 -2.37 -25.72
N MET A 203 3.36 -1.90 -25.08
CA MET A 203 4.65 -1.69 -25.73
C MET A 203 5.80 -2.19 -24.84
N SER A 204 6.91 -2.51 -25.48
CA SER A 204 8.12 -2.93 -24.76
C SER A 204 8.75 -1.74 -24.03
N LEU A 205 9.62 -2.01 -23.04
CA LEU A 205 10.44 -0.96 -22.43
C LEU A 205 11.34 -0.29 -23.46
N ASP A 206 11.84 -1.06 -24.42
CA ASP A 206 12.67 -0.58 -25.53
C ASP A 206 11.93 0.50 -26.32
N ASP A 207 10.71 0.22 -26.77
CA ASP A 207 9.89 1.18 -27.52
C ASP A 207 9.47 2.37 -26.64
N CYS A 208 9.13 2.12 -25.38
CA CYS A 208 8.68 3.16 -24.45
C CYS A 208 9.72 4.25 -24.20
N LEU A 209 11.01 3.92 -24.23
CA LEU A 209 12.08 4.91 -24.06
C LEU A 209 12.22 5.84 -25.28
N HIS A 210 11.68 5.43 -26.44
CA HIS A 210 11.62 6.23 -27.67
C HIS A 210 10.26 6.92 -27.86
N ASP A 211 9.25 6.61 -27.05
CA ASP A 211 7.93 7.24 -27.06
C ASP A 211 7.77 8.20 -25.86
N GLU A 212 7.75 9.51 -26.13
CA GLU A 212 7.67 10.55 -25.09
C GLU A 212 6.39 10.47 -24.24
N VAL A 213 5.29 9.93 -24.80
CA VAL A 213 4.03 9.78 -24.06
C VAL A 213 4.15 8.64 -23.05
N CYS A 214 4.70 7.49 -23.46
CA CYS A 214 5.01 6.35 -22.60
C CYS A 214 6.01 6.73 -21.52
N LYS A 215 7.10 7.38 -21.92
CA LYS A 215 8.16 7.80 -21.03
C LYS A 215 7.62 8.68 -19.89
N ASN A 216 6.90 9.74 -20.22
CA ASN A 216 6.36 10.67 -19.23
C ASN A 216 5.26 10.04 -18.36
N LYS A 217 4.32 9.31 -18.98
CA LYS A 217 3.13 8.84 -18.28
C LYS A 217 3.33 7.55 -17.47
N SER A 218 4.29 6.70 -17.84
CA SER A 218 4.56 5.42 -17.18
C SER A 218 6.01 5.35 -16.66
N TYR A 219 7.01 5.35 -17.54
CA TYR A 219 8.42 5.11 -17.17
C TYR A 219 8.91 6.06 -16.06
N ASP A 220 8.79 7.37 -16.25
CA ASP A 220 9.30 8.38 -15.31
C ASP A 220 8.60 8.30 -13.94
N LYS A 221 7.32 7.91 -13.91
CA LYS A 221 6.57 7.73 -12.66
C LYS A 221 7.01 6.49 -11.90
N ILE A 222 7.33 5.42 -12.62
CA ILE A 222 7.82 4.16 -12.05
C ILE A 222 9.26 4.33 -11.54
N LEU A 223 10.10 5.02 -12.34
CA LEU A 223 11.50 5.27 -12.08
C LEU A 223 11.69 5.94 -10.71
N LYS A 224 10.98 7.05 -10.46
CA LYS A 224 11.11 7.83 -9.21
C LYS A 224 10.36 7.25 -8.01
N ARG A 225 9.62 6.14 -8.16
CA ARG A 225 8.63 5.69 -7.17
C ARG A 225 9.23 5.37 -5.80
N THR A 226 10.35 4.64 -5.73
CA THR A 226 10.97 4.24 -4.44
C THR A 226 11.48 5.45 -3.70
N ILE A 227 12.28 6.29 -4.37
CA ILE A 227 12.84 7.50 -3.77
C ILE A 227 11.73 8.45 -3.32
N ASN A 228 10.70 8.69 -4.13
CA ASN A 228 9.59 9.56 -3.74
C ASN A 228 8.90 9.04 -2.47
N GLN A 229 8.62 7.74 -2.38
CA GLN A 229 8.01 7.16 -1.18
C GLN A 229 8.93 7.22 0.04
N LEU A 230 10.22 6.93 -0.08
CA LEU A 230 11.14 6.97 1.05
C LEU A 230 11.50 8.41 1.47
N CYS A 231 11.50 9.37 0.54
CA CYS A 231 11.84 10.77 0.79
C CYS A 231 10.76 11.51 1.61
N GLY A 232 9.48 11.18 1.40
CA GLY A 232 8.37 11.75 2.17
C GLY A 232 7.69 12.94 1.49
N ALA A 233 7.07 13.83 2.28
CA ALA A 233 6.18 14.89 1.77
C ALA A 233 6.87 16.22 1.40
N ARG A 234 8.20 16.29 1.47
CA ARG A 234 8.91 17.55 1.20
C ARG A 234 8.79 17.91 -0.29
N PRO A 235 8.75 19.20 -0.68
CA PRO A 235 8.57 19.60 -2.07
C PRO A 235 9.57 18.98 -3.05
N HIS A 236 10.83 18.82 -2.64
CA HIS A 236 11.88 18.21 -3.46
C HIS A 236 11.75 16.69 -3.62
N CYS A 237 10.87 16.02 -2.87
CA CYS A 237 10.62 14.59 -2.97
C CYS A 237 9.70 14.22 -4.14
N GLY A 238 9.11 15.20 -4.84
CA GLY A 238 8.27 14.94 -6.02
C GLY A 238 9.05 14.59 -7.30
N THR A 239 10.36 14.88 -7.31
CA THR A 239 11.26 14.69 -8.44
C THR A 239 12.45 13.82 -8.07
N LEU A 240 12.94 13.06 -9.06
CA LEU A 240 14.15 12.28 -8.91
C LEU A 240 15.36 13.23 -8.94
N SER A 241 15.94 13.47 -7.77
CA SER A 241 17.06 14.41 -7.60
C SER A 241 18.04 13.93 -6.54
N ARG A 242 19.28 14.42 -6.58
CA ARG A 242 20.28 14.13 -5.55
C ARG A 242 19.77 14.49 -4.15
N ARG A 243 19.01 15.58 -4.00
CA ARG A 243 18.43 16.00 -2.73
C ARG A 243 17.34 15.04 -2.24
N ALA A 244 16.50 14.54 -3.14
CA ALA A 244 15.49 13.53 -2.82
C ALA A 244 16.14 12.21 -2.37
N MET A 245 17.14 11.75 -3.12
CA MET A 245 17.92 10.55 -2.80
C MET A 245 18.60 10.65 -1.43
N LEU A 246 19.29 11.76 -1.13
CA LEU A 246 19.94 11.96 0.17
C LEU A 246 18.93 12.02 1.32
N THR A 247 17.74 12.59 1.08
CA THR A 247 16.66 12.59 2.07
C THR A 247 16.10 11.19 2.29
N ALA A 248 15.90 10.41 1.23
CA ALA A 248 15.50 9.01 1.32
C ALA A 248 16.52 8.18 2.12
N LYS A 249 17.83 8.32 1.86
CA LYS A 249 18.91 7.66 2.64
C LYS A 249 18.84 8.02 4.13
N ARG A 250 18.55 9.29 4.46
CA ARG A 250 18.36 9.72 5.85
C ARG A 250 17.11 9.08 6.48
N ASN A 251 15.99 9.07 5.77
CA ASN A 251 14.74 8.50 6.27
C ASN A 251 14.81 6.98 6.42
N VAL A 252 15.60 6.29 5.59
CA VAL A 252 15.91 4.86 5.72
C VAL A 252 16.43 4.51 7.12
N ASN A 253 17.12 5.42 7.81
CA ASN A 253 17.61 5.19 9.18
C ASN A 253 16.51 5.09 10.25
N HIS A 254 15.27 5.51 9.94
CA HIS A 254 14.14 5.38 10.87
C HIS A 254 13.50 3.97 10.84
N TYR A 255 13.81 3.17 9.82
CA TYR A 255 13.22 1.85 9.67
C TYR A 255 13.81 0.84 10.64
N THR A 256 12.93 0.22 11.43
CA THR A 256 13.31 -0.89 12.33
C THR A 256 13.73 -2.11 11.51
N VAL A 257 13.04 -2.40 10.41
CA VAL A 257 13.41 -3.45 9.46
C VAL A 257 13.19 -2.95 8.04
N ILE A 258 14.20 -3.04 7.18
CA ILE A 258 14.02 -2.98 5.73
C ILE A 258 14.56 -4.26 5.12
N GLY A 259 13.65 -5.07 4.58
CA GLY A 259 13.98 -6.33 3.92
C GLY A 259 14.35 -6.18 2.46
N LEU A 260 14.74 -7.30 1.85
CA LEU A 260 15.04 -7.41 0.43
C LEU A 260 14.14 -8.47 -0.23
N THR A 261 13.56 -8.15 -1.39
CA THR A 261 12.71 -9.09 -2.13
C THR A 261 13.45 -10.36 -2.57
N GLU A 262 14.72 -10.23 -2.95
CA GLU A 262 15.58 -11.37 -3.30
C GLU A 262 15.94 -12.25 -2.09
N LYS A 263 15.71 -11.76 -0.87
CA LYS A 263 15.87 -12.47 0.41
C LYS A 263 14.56 -12.50 1.21
N LEU A 264 13.40 -12.70 0.56
CA LEU A 264 12.09 -12.62 1.22
C LEU A 264 11.96 -13.58 2.41
N ASN A 265 12.41 -14.83 2.29
CA ASN A 265 12.36 -15.79 3.39
C ASN A 265 13.10 -15.27 4.64
N THR A 266 14.33 -14.78 4.48
CA THR A 266 15.11 -14.17 5.55
C THR A 266 14.47 -12.87 6.07
N THR A 267 13.89 -12.07 5.18
CA THR A 267 13.15 -10.85 5.54
C THR A 267 12.00 -11.18 6.49
N VAL A 268 11.20 -12.20 6.16
CA VAL A 268 10.06 -12.59 7.00
C VAL A 268 10.51 -13.17 8.34
N LEU A 269 11.62 -13.92 8.36
CA LEU A 269 12.22 -14.41 9.59
C LEU A 269 12.71 -13.26 10.50
N LEU A 270 13.35 -12.23 9.92
CA LEU A 270 13.74 -11.02 10.65
C LEU A 270 12.51 -10.31 11.22
N LEU A 271 11.43 -10.17 10.45
CA LEU A 271 10.18 -9.57 10.94
C LEU A 271 9.61 -10.33 12.15
N GLU A 272 9.58 -11.66 12.09
CA GLU A 272 9.13 -12.49 13.22
C GLU A 272 9.99 -12.29 14.47
N ARG A 273 11.33 -12.26 14.32
CA ARG A 273 12.24 -12.07 15.46
C ARG A 273 12.23 -10.66 16.04
N MET A 274 12.03 -9.64 15.20
CA MET A 274 12.00 -8.24 15.63
C MET A 274 10.67 -7.84 16.29
N PHE A 275 9.58 -8.53 15.97
CA PHE A 275 8.25 -8.24 16.49
C PHE A 275 7.55 -9.50 17.04
N PRO A 276 8.15 -10.23 17.99
CA PRO A 276 7.65 -11.55 18.42
C PRO A 276 6.24 -11.48 19.02
N SER A 277 5.90 -10.40 19.71
CA SER A 277 4.57 -10.17 20.30
C SER A 277 3.45 -10.04 19.27
N MET A 278 3.76 -9.64 18.03
CA MET A 278 2.77 -9.56 16.94
C MET A 278 2.93 -10.70 15.93
N MET A 279 4.16 -11.12 15.63
CA MET A 279 4.50 -11.89 14.43
C MET A 279 4.99 -13.33 14.69
N THR A 280 4.94 -13.85 15.91
CA THR A 280 5.28 -15.27 16.18
C THR A 280 4.45 -16.21 15.29
N GLY A 281 5.11 -17.07 14.51
CA GLY A 281 4.53 -18.00 13.54
C GLY A 281 4.51 -17.50 12.08
N LEU A 282 4.89 -16.24 11.82
CA LEU A 282 4.81 -15.61 10.50
C LEU A 282 5.68 -16.33 9.46
N HIS A 283 6.94 -16.61 9.77
CA HIS A 283 7.89 -17.27 8.88
C HIS A 283 7.46 -18.70 8.53
N SER A 284 6.98 -19.45 9.52
CA SER A 284 6.46 -20.82 9.30
C SER A 284 5.28 -20.82 8.33
N HIS A 285 4.33 -19.89 8.49
CA HIS A 285 3.20 -19.76 7.58
C HIS A 285 3.62 -19.26 6.18
N PHE A 286 4.52 -18.27 6.14
CA PHE A 286 5.04 -17.73 4.89
C PHE A 286 5.68 -18.84 4.05
N ARG A 287 6.58 -19.66 4.61
CA ARG A 287 7.21 -20.77 3.89
C ARG A 287 6.22 -21.76 3.28
N LYS A 288 5.11 -22.05 3.96
CA LYS A 288 4.06 -22.94 3.46
C LYS A 288 3.29 -22.36 2.28
N THR A 289 3.16 -21.04 2.22
CA THR A 289 2.32 -20.33 1.23
C THR A 289 3.11 -19.55 0.20
N GLU A 290 4.43 -19.49 0.33
CA GLU A 290 5.34 -18.67 -0.48
C GLU A 290 5.22 -19.00 -1.95
N VAL A 291 5.37 -20.28 -2.32
CA VAL A 291 5.33 -20.71 -3.73
C VAL A 291 4.00 -20.33 -4.39
N ALA A 292 2.88 -20.56 -3.71
CA ALA A 292 1.56 -20.21 -4.22
C ALA A 292 1.39 -18.68 -4.35
N SER A 293 1.85 -17.92 -3.35
CA SER A 293 1.76 -16.46 -3.33
C SER A 293 2.63 -15.82 -4.42
N LEU A 294 3.87 -16.30 -4.57
CA LEU A 294 4.79 -15.83 -5.61
C LEU A 294 4.24 -16.12 -7.00
N LYS A 295 3.67 -17.31 -7.25
CA LYS A 295 3.00 -17.62 -8.52
C LYS A 295 1.81 -16.70 -8.76
N LYS A 296 0.95 -16.51 -7.76
CA LYS A 296 -0.29 -15.71 -7.86
C LYS A 296 -0.03 -14.22 -8.11
N PHE A 297 1.02 -13.65 -7.54
CA PHE A 297 1.31 -12.21 -7.60
C PHE A 297 2.43 -11.83 -8.59
N LYS A 298 2.93 -12.80 -9.35
CA LYS A 298 3.93 -12.58 -10.41
C LYS A 298 3.29 -11.79 -11.54
N THR A 299 3.99 -10.75 -12.00
CA THR A 299 3.62 -10.00 -13.21
C THR A 299 3.62 -10.93 -14.43
N LEU A 300 2.55 -10.85 -15.23
CA LEU A 300 2.41 -11.63 -16.47
C LEU A 300 3.21 -10.99 -17.63
N ASP A 301 3.67 -11.84 -18.54
CA ASP A 301 4.23 -11.46 -19.86
C ASP A 301 5.27 -10.34 -19.82
N LYS A 302 6.35 -10.53 -19.05
CA LYS A 302 7.49 -9.59 -19.02
C LYS A 302 8.40 -9.85 -20.22
N LEU A 303 8.72 -8.80 -20.98
CA LEU A 303 9.77 -8.85 -21.99
C LEU A 303 11.10 -8.40 -21.38
N ALA A 304 12.17 -9.11 -21.74
CA ALA A 304 13.52 -8.71 -21.35
C ALA A 304 13.95 -7.50 -22.19
N PRO A 305 14.45 -6.41 -21.56
CA PRO A 305 14.96 -5.27 -22.32
C PRO A 305 16.23 -5.62 -23.12
N SER A 306 16.46 -4.92 -24.23
CA SER A 306 17.68 -5.02 -25.01
C SER A 306 18.92 -4.56 -24.22
N PRO A 307 20.15 -4.95 -24.64
CA PRO A 307 21.38 -4.46 -24.02
C PRO A 307 21.49 -2.93 -23.98
N ALA A 308 21.11 -2.24 -25.07
CA ALA A 308 21.13 -0.78 -25.14
C ALA A 308 20.15 -0.16 -24.14
N THR A 309 18.94 -0.71 -24.03
CA THR A 309 17.96 -0.28 -23.03
C THR A 309 18.47 -0.53 -21.61
N LEU A 310 19.11 -1.67 -21.34
CA LEU A 310 19.68 -1.96 -20.02
C LEU A 310 20.74 -0.93 -19.59
N GLU A 311 21.56 -0.41 -20.52
CA GLU A 311 22.52 0.65 -20.22
C GLU A 311 21.84 1.96 -19.82
N ILE A 312 20.78 2.35 -20.55
CA ILE A 312 19.97 3.53 -20.21
C ILE A 312 19.34 3.37 -18.82
N LEU A 313 18.70 2.22 -18.58
CA LEU A 313 18.04 1.93 -17.30
C LEU A 313 19.03 1.97 -16.13
N ARG A 314 20.22 1.38 -16.28
CA ARG A 314 21.26 1.39 -15.23
C ARG A 314 21.68 2.81 -14.86
N ARG A 315 21.88 3.68 -15.86
CA ARG A 315 22.22 5.09 -15.64
C ARG A 315 21.08 5.83 -14.94
N ASP A 316 19.85 5.67 -15.43
CA ASP A 316 18.69 6.38 -14.90
C ASP A 316 18.35 5.93 -13.46
N LEU A 317 18.67 4.68 -13.12
CA LEU A 317 18.48 4.09 -11.79
C LEU A 317 19.62 4.37 -10.81
N ALA A 318 20.66 5.16 -11.18
CA ALA A 318 21.83 5.38 -10.33
C ALA A 318 21.47 5.86 -8.90
N PHE A 319 20.50 6.76 -8.76
CA PHE A 319 20.04 7.20 -7.43
C PHE A 319 19.24 6.15 -6.68
N GLU A 320 18.49 5.28 -7.37
CA GLU A 320 17.77 4.17 -6.72
C GLU A 320 18.77 3.13 -6.20
N TYR A 321 19.83 2.85 -6.95
CA TYR A 321 20.92 1.97 -6.52
C TYR A 321 21.66 2.51 -5.29
N GLU A 322 21.94 3.82 -5.24
CA GLU A 322 22.51 4.49 -4.06
C GLU A 322 21.70 4.27 -2.77
N VAL A 323 20.37 4.20 -2.87
CA VAL A 323 19.50 3.91 -1.72
C VAL A 323 19.45 2.40 -1.45
N TYR A 324 19.35 1.60 -2.51
CA TYR A 324 19.26 0.14 -2.42
C TYR A 324 20.51 -0.47 -1.77
N ASP A 325 21.69 -0.01 -2.14
CA ASP A 325 22.95 -0.53 -1.61
C ASP A 325 23.14 -0.18 -0.13
N ASP A 326 22.71 1.01 0.30
CA ASP A 326 22.64 1.38 1.72
C ASP A 326 21.72 0.45 2.50
N VAL A 327 20.53 0.18 1.95
CA VAL A 327 19.56 -0.74 2.55
C VAL A 327 20.09 -2.17 2.59
N LYS A 328 20.76 -2.63 1.53
CA LYS A 328 21.37 -3.96 1.48
C LYS A 328 22.43 -4.12 2.56
N ARG A 329 23.31 -3.13 2.75
CA ARG A 329 24.30 -3.14 3.84
C ARG A 329 23.64 -3.18 5.21
N LYS A 330 22.59 -2.39 5.44
CA LYS A 330 21.81 -2.42 6.70
C LYS A 330 21.11 -3.76 6.94
N PHE A 331 20.56 -4.35 5.89
CA PHE A 331 19.93 -5.67 5.96
C PHE A 331 20.96 -6.75 6.34
N ASP A 332 22.13 -6.75 5.70
CA ASP A 332 23.21 -7.70 5.98
C ASP A 332 23.74 -7.53 7.42
N GLN A 333 23.86 -6.28 7.91
CA GLN A 333 24.21 -5.97 9.30
C GLN A 333 23.17 -6.52 10.30
N LEU A 334 21.89 -6.18 10.11
CA LEU A 334 20.81 -6.65 10.97
C LEU A 334 20.72 -8.18 10.98
N LYS A 335 20.92 -8.80 9.81
CA LYS A 335 20.98 -10.26 9.68
C LYS A 335 22.09 -10.85 10.57
N ALA A 336 23.30 -10.29 10.50
CA ALA A 336 24.43 -10.74 11.31
C ALA A 336 24.20 -10.53 12.82
N GLU A 337 23.68 -9.36 13.23
CA GLU A 337 23.32 -9.05 14.63
C GLU A 337 22.31 -10.04 15.21
N MET A 338 21.40 -10.54 14.37
CA MET A 338 20.36 -11.50 14.74
C MET A 338 20.81 -12.97 14.60
N GLY A 339 22.07 -13.23 14.26
CA GLY A 339 22.62 -14.58 14.11
C GLY A 339 21.97 -15.39 12.99
N LEU A 340 21.78 -14.78 11.80
CA LEU A 340 21.17 -15.39 10.60
C LEU A 340 22.12 -15.56 9.43
#